data_AF-A0A2V5XT62-F1
#
_entry.id   AF-A0A2V5XT62-F1
#
_cell.length_a   1.000
_cell.length_b   1.000
_cell.length_c   1.000
_cell.angle_alpha   90.00
_cell.angle_beta   90.00
_cell.angle_gamma   90.00
#
_symmetry.space_group_name_H-M   'P 1'
#
loop_
_entity.id
_entity.type
_entity.pdbx_description
1 polymer ?
#
loop_
_entity_poly.entity_id
_entity_poly.type
_entity_poly.pdbx_seq_one_letter_code
_entity_poly.pdbx_strand_id
1 'polypeptide(L)'
;RNLSILQRMGIGIESFGPGTFKIDSLPTFLDVSDPAQFMRKVIDDLKSAGNSTSAMRLGEEMIAKSVCRHAVKANDPLRYPEVEKLIRDLLDCDLPYCCPHGRPTMIQISLAELEKKFGRKM
;
A
#
# COMPACT_ATOMS: atom_id res chain seq x y z
N ARG A 1 18.04 13.93 -9.14
CA ARG A 1 18.07 13.89 -7.66
C ARG A 1 17.20 12.78 -7.07
N ASN A 2 15.96 12.60 -7.51
CA ASN A 2 15.04 11.57 -6.96
C ASN A 2 15.00 10.23 -7.72
N LEU A 3 15.90 10.01 -8.68
CA LEU A 3 15.95 8.80 -9.53
C LEU A 3 16.05 7.52 -8.70
N SER A 4 16.98 7.48 -7.73
CA SER A 4 17.19 6.32 -6.87
C SER A 4 15.98 5.99 -5.99
N ILE A 5 15.17 6.99 -5.64
CA ILE A 5 13.97 6.80 -4.83
C ILE A 5 12.86 6.16 -5.67
N LEU A 6 12.65 6.65 -6.89
CA LEU A 6 11.70 6.04 -7.83
C LEU A 6 12.08 4.59 -8.16
N GLN A 7 13.38 4.33 -8.35
CA GLN A 7 13.89 2.97 -8.54
C GLN A 7 13.64 2.08 -7.31
N ARG A 8 13.84 2.58 -6.08
CA ARG A 8 13.49 1.85 -4.85
C ARG A 8 11.99 1.58 -4.69
N MET A 9 11.13 2.39 -5.31
CA MET A 9 9.69 2.14 -5.38
C MET A 9 9.30 1.11 -6.45
N GLY A 10 10.28 0.54 -7.17
CA GLY A 10 10.06 -0.43 -8.24
C GLY A 10 9.68 0.19 -9.58
N ILE A 11 9.90 1.50 -9.77
CA ILE A 11 9.72 2.17 -11.07
C ILE A 11 11.05 2.09 -11.83
N GLY A 12 11.06 1.38 -12.94
CA GLY A 12 12.22 1.37 -13.84
C GLY A 12 12.27 2.65 -14.65
N ILE A 13 13.09 3.58 -14.19
CA ILE A 13 13.30 4.89 -14.81
C ILE A 13 14.79 5.15 -15.02
N GLU A 14 15.13 5.65 -16.21
CA GLU A 14 16.49 6.03 -16.58
C GLU A 14 16.52 7.34 -17.39
N SER A 15 17.67 8.02 -17.37
CA SER A 15 17.89 9.23 -18.17
C SER A 15 18.08 8.86 -19.65
N PHE A 16 17.38 9.57 -20.55
CA PHE A 16 17.42 9.36 -22.00
C PHE A 16 17.73 10.68 -22.72
N GLY A 17 18.84 11.31 -22.36
CA GLY A 17 19.26 12.62 -22.89
C GLY A 17 18.80 13.81 -22.06
N PRO A 18 19.10 15.05 -22.51
CA PRO A 18 18.82 16.26 -21.75
C PRO A 18 17.31 16.44 -21.50
N GLY A 19 16.92 16.50 -20.22
CA GLY A 19 15.53 16.72 -19.81
C GLY A 19 14.55 15.58 -20.15
N THR A 20 15.04 14.44 -20.62
CA THR A 20 14.21 13.33 -21.09
C THR A 20 14.50 12.08 -20.26
N PHE A 21 13.44 11.37 -19.87
CA PHE A 21 13.52 10.14 -19.09
C PHE A 21 12.73 9.04 -19.76
N LYS A 22 13.27 7.82 -19.75
CA LYS A 22 12.60 6.61 -20.20
C LYS A 22 12.05 5.87 -18.99
N ILE A 23 10.81 5.39 -19.11
CA ILE A 23 10.18 4.49 -18.14
C ILE A 23 10.05 3.14 -18.84
N ASP A 24 10.66 2.09 -18.30
CA ASP A 24 10.61 0.75 -18.89
C ASP A 24 9.75 -0.23 -18.10
N SER A 25 9.46 0.08 -16.83
CA SER A 25 8.69 -0.80 -15.95
C SER A 25 8.00 -0.04 -14.83
N LEU A 26 6.83 -0.55 -14.45
CA LEU A 26 6.06 -0.13 -13.28
C LEU A 26 5.77 -1.35 -12.41
N PRO A 27 5.64 -1.20 -11.09
CA PRO A 27 5.22 -2.29 -10.22
C PRO A 27 3.85 -2.85 -10.62
N THR A 28 3.70 -4.17 -10.58
CA THR A 28 2.49 -4.88 -11.04
C THR A 28 1.22 -4.55 -10.24
N PHE A 29 1.37 -4.05 -9.01
CA PHE A 29 0.24 -3.61 -8.19
C PHE A 29 -0.24 -2.18 -8.52
N LEU A 30 0.46 -1.46 -9.41
CA LEU A 30 0.00 -0.16 -9.90
C LEU A 30 -0.90 -0.36 -11.11
N ASP A 31 -2.20 -0.13 -10.94
CA ASP A 31 -3.14 -0.05 -12.07
C ASP A 31 -3.04 1.34 -12.71
N VAL A 32 -2.21 1.44 -13.75
CA VAL A 32 -1.88 2.71 -14.43
C VAL A 32 -2.20 2.58 -15.91
N SER A 33 -3.29 3.23 -16.33
CA SER A 33 -3.71 3.30 -17.74
C SER A 33 -2.86 4.26 -18.58
N ASP A 34 -2.30 5.30 -17.98
CA ASP A 34 -1.36 6.24 -18.61
C ASP A 34 -0.12 6.44 -17.73
N PRO A 35 0.98 5.70 -18.00
CA PRO A 35 2.24 5.81 -17.29
C PRO A 35 2.83 7.23 -17.29
N ALA A 36 2.66 7.97 -18.38
CA ALA A 36 3.24 9.31 -18.51
C ALA A 36 2.47 10.33 -17.66
N GLN A 37 1.14 10.25 -17.64
CA GLN A 37 0.33 11.09 -16.74
C GLN A 37 0.58 10.75 -15.28
N PHE A 38 0.67 9.46 -14.93
CA PHE A 38 1.04 9.02 -13.59
C PHE A 38 2.37 9.65 -13.17
N MET A 39 3.41 9.51 -13.98
CA MET A 39 4.74 10.04 -13.65
C MET A 39 4.79 11.57 -13.56
N ARG A 40 4.03 12.29 -14.39
CA ARG A 40 3.87 13.74 -14.24
C ARG A 40 3.31 14.11 -12.87
N LYS A 41 2.27 13.41 -12.43
CA LYS A 41 1.68 13.61 -11.09
C LYS A 41 2.69 13.32 -9.97
N VAL A 42 3.44 12.22 -10.06
CA VAL A 42 4.51 11.90 -9.09
C VAL A 42 5.54 13.01 -9.01
N ILE A 43 5.97 13.54 -10.16
CA ILE A 43 6.94 14.63 -10.23
C ILE A 43 6.37 15.91 -9.61
N ASP A 44 5.10 16.24 -9.85
CA ASP A 44 4.46 17.43 -9.30
C ASP A 44 4.23 17.32 -7.78
N ASP A 45 3.89 16.12 -7.29
CA ASP A 45 3.82 15.82 -5.85
C ASP A 45 5.20 15.96 -5.19
N LEU A 46 6.27 15.47 -5.85
CA LEU A 46 7.66 15.62 -5.40
C LEU A 46 8.13 17.08 -5.38
N LYS A 47 7.70 17.92 -6.35
CA LYS A 47 8.00 19.36 -6.35
C LYS A 47 7.27 20.07 -5.20
N SER A 48 6.01 19.72 -4.98
CA SER A 48 5.13 20.36 -3.99
C SER A 48 5.55 20.06 -2.55
N ALA A 49 6.12 18.89 -2.30
CA ALA A 49 6.52 18.45 -0.97
C ALA A 49 7.83 19.10 -0.45
N GLY A 50 8.58 19.81 -1.29
CA GLY A 50 9.80 20.52 -0.90
C GLY A 50 10.87 19.62 -0.25
N ASN A 51 11.82 20.23 0.47
CA ASN A 51 12.82 19.49 1.28
C ASN A 51 12.24 18.99 2.64
N SER A 52 10.99 19.30 2.97
CA SER A 52 10.38 19.04 4.29
C SER A 52 9.79 17.64 4.45
N THR A 53 9.38 17.01 3.34
CA THR A 53 8.89 15.64 3.33
C THR A 53 9.90 14.80 2.58
N SER A 54 10.45 13.76 3.20
CA SER A 54 11.36 12.86 2.50
C SER A 54 10.61 12.27 1.29
N ALA A 55 11.24 12.25 0.13
CA ALA A 55 10.66 11.60 -1.05
C ALA A 55 10.35 10.10 -0.81
N MET A 56 10.91 9.51 0.25
CA MET A 56 10.54 8.21 0.79
C MET A 56 9.11 8.19 1.37
N ARG A 57 8.72 9.19 2.17
CA ARG A 57 7.34 9.31 2.70
C ARG A 57 6.29 9.48 1.61
N LEU A 58 6.59 10.28 0.58
CA LEU A 58 5.71 10.38 -0.60
C LEU A 58 5.55 9.04 -1.31
N GLY A 59 6.64 8.27 -1.41
CA GLY A 59 6.61 6.93 -1.96
C GLY A 59 5.76 5.97 -1.14
N GLU A 60 5.90 6.00 0.18
CA GLU A 60 5.09 5.21 1.11
C GLU A 60 3.60 5.55 0.99
N GLU A 61 3.24 6.84 0.93
CA GLU A 61 1.85 7.26 0.75
C GLU A 61 1.25 6.81 -0.58
N MET A 62 2.03 6.87 -1.66
CA MET A 62 1.62 6.42 -2.98
C MET A 62 1.39 4.91 -3.01
N ILE A 63 2.31 4.14 -2.43
CA ILE A 63 2.19 2.68 -2.30
C ILE A 63 0.97 2.36 -1.45
N ALA A 64 0.81 3.00 -0.29
CA ALA A 64 -0.34 2.80 0.60
C ALA A 64 -1.67 3.06 -0.11
N LYS A 65 -1.80 4.16 -0.85
CA LYS A 65 -3.00 4.49 -1.64
C LYS A 65 -3.28 3.46 -2.74
N SER A 66 -2.26 2.99 -3.43
CA SER A 66 -2.41 2.05 -4.56
C SER A 66 -2.72 0.62 -4.08
N VAL A 67 -2.01 0.13 -3.07
CA VAL A 67 -2.25 -1.18 -2.45
C VAL A 67 -3.66 -1.23 -1.84
N CYS A 68 -4.10 -0.12 -1.23
CA CYS A 68 -5.47 -0.04 -0.71
C CYS A 68 -6.55 -0.08 -1.79
N ARG A 69 -6.27 0.08 -3.09
CA ARG A 69 -7.29 -0.13 -4.14
C ARG A 69 -7.45 -1.61 -4.49
N HIS A 70 -6.36 -2.37 -4.42
CA HIS A 70 -6.30 -3.78 -4.80
C HIS A 70 -6.53 -4.75 -3.62
N ALA A 71 -6.59 -4.24 -2.40
CA ALA A 71 -6.91 -5.03 -1.23
C ALA A 71 -8.31 -5.65 -1.33
N VAL A 72 -8.46 -6.89 -0.87
CA VAL A 72 -9.77 -7.53 -0.64
C VAL A 72 -10.70 -6.58 0.12
N LYS A 73 -11.89 -6.37 -0.44
CA LYS A 73 -12.90 -5.45 0.06
C LYS A 73 -14.07 -6.16 0.70
N ALA A 74 -14.85 -5.37 1.43
CA ALA A 74 -16.16 -5.82 1.90
C ALA A 74 -16.99 -6.29 0.71
N ASN A 75 -17.57 -7.49 0.84
CA ASN A 75 -18.37 -8.18 -0.18
C ASN A 75 -17.60 -8.80 -1.36
N ASP A 76 -16.25 -8.81 -1.34
CA ASP A 76 -15.51 -9.62 -2.30
C ASP A 76 -15.77 -11.11 -2.02
N PRO A 77 -16.19 -11.90 -3.03
CA PRO A 77 -16.42 -13.32 -2.84
C PRO A 77 -15.07 -14.03 -2.64
N LEU A 78 -14.89 -14.65 -1.48
CA LEU A 78 -13.71 -15.46 -1.19
C LEU A 78 -14.11 -16.91 -0.89
N ARG A 79 -13.37 -17.83 -1.48
CA ARG A 79 -13.40 -19.26 -1.15
C ARG A 79 -12.54 -19.50 0.10
N TYR A 80 -12.83 -20.60 0.79
CA TYR A 80 -12.12 -20.96 2.02
C TYR A 80 -10.57 -20.94 1.90
N PRO A 81 -9.95 -21.49 0.83
CA PRO A 81 -8.50 -21.41 0.68
C PRO A 81 -7.96 -19.99 0.53
N GLU A 82 -8.73 -19.09 -0.06
CA GLU A 82 -8.36 -17.68 -0.25
C GLU A 82 -8.42 -16.92 1.07
N VAL A 83 -9.42 -17.21 1.91
CA VAL A 83 -9.50 -16.68 3.28
C VAL A 83 -8.31 -17.15 4.12
N GLU A 84 -7.98 -18.44 4.06
CA GLU A 84 -6.85 -18.98 4.81
C GLU A 84 -5.53 -18.34 4.38
N LYS A 85 -5.31 -18.20 3.07
CA LYS A 85 -4.15 -17.50 2.51
C LYS A 85 -4.11 -16.03 2.98
N LEU A 86 -5.23 -15.32 2.90
CA LEU A 86 -5.32 -13.92 3.32
C LEU A 86 -4.93 -13.73 4.80
N ILE A 87 -5.37 -14.62 5.67
CA ILE A 87 -5.02 -14.59 7.09
C ILE A 87 -3.52 -14.87 7.28
N ARG A 88 -2.96 -15.87 6.58
CA ARG A 88 -1.52 -16.16 6.63
C ARG A 88 -0.68 -14.99 6.16
N ASP A 89 -1.02 -14.40 5.01
CA ASP A 89 -0.33 -13.23 4.45
C ASP A 89 -0.40 -12.02 5.39
N LEU A 90 -1.56 -11.80 6.05
CA LEU A 90 -1.70 -10.74 7.04
C LEU A 90 -0.76 -10.95 8.22
N LEU A 91 -0.67 -12.18 8.75
CA LEU A 91 0.14 -12.51 9.92
C LEU A 91 1.65 -12.53 9.64
N ASP A 92 2.05 -12.65 8.38
CA ASP A 92 3.46 -12.59 7.94
C ASP A 92 3.97 -11.14 7.81
N CYS A 93 3.08 -10.14 7.85
CA CYS A 93 3.46 -8.73 7.80
C CYS A 93 4.15 -8.27 9.10
N ASP A 94 5.10 -7.34 9.00
CA ASP A 94 5.80 -6.74 10.15
C ASP A 94 4.84 -6.08 11.17
N LEU A 95 3.76 -5.48 10.69
CA LEU A 95 2.74 -4.81 11.52
C LEU A 95 1.33 -5.32 11.17
N PRO A 96 0.97 -6.55 11.58
CA PRO A 96 -0.23 -7.22 11.10
C PRO A 96 -1.51 -6.64 11.70
N TYR A 97 -1.41 -5.82 12.76
CA TYR A 97 -2.52 -5.28 13.55
C TYR A 97 -3.00 -3.90 13.08
N CYS A 98 -2.29 -3.25 12.16
CA CYS A 98 -2.55 -1.87 11.75
C CYS A 98 -2.38 -1.71 10.25
N CYS A 99 -3.37 -1.15 9.56
CA CYS A 99 -3.25 -0.85 8.14
C CYS A 99 -2.37 0.39 7.92
N PRO A 100 -1.90 0.64 6.68
CA PRO A 100 -1.05 1.80 6.36
C PRO A 100 -1.68 3.18 6.71
N HIS A 101 -2.98 3.23 6.95
CA HIS A 101 -3.73 4.44 7.35
C HIS A 101 -4.03 4.51 8.86
N GLY A 102 -3.50 3.59 9.68
CA GLY A 102 -3.70 3.61 11.13
C GLY A 102 -4.95 2.88 11.63
N ARG A 103 -5.72 2.21 10.76
CA ARG A 103 -6.93 1.46 11.19
C ARG A 103 -6.56 0.06 11.66
N PRO A 104 -7.20 -0.48 12.72
CA PRO A 104 -7.00 -1.86 13.11
C PRO A 104 -7.46 -2.82 12.01
N THR A 105 -6.66 -3.85 11.76
CA THR A 105 -6.92 -4.92 10.77
C THR A 105 -7.65 -6.11 11.39
N MET A 106 -7.57 -6.28 12.71
CA MET A 106 -8.19 -7.37 13.44
C MET A 106 -8.71 -6.91 14.80
N ILE A 107 -9.74 -7.59 15.30
CA ILE A 107 -10.28 -7.44 16.64
C ILE A 107 -10.23 -8.82 17.29
N GLN A 108 -9.63 -8.91 18.48
CA GLN A 108 -9.67 -10.12 19.29
C GLN A 108 -10.82 -10.01 20.27
N ILE A 109 -11.66 -11.05 20.35
CA ILE A 109 -12.66 -11.20 21.40
C ILE A 109 -12.36 -12.50 22.13
N SER A 110 -11.99 -12.40 23.39
CA SER A 110 -11.71 -13.57 24.23
C SER A 110 -12.98 -14.34 24.56
N LEU A 111 -12.83 -15.62 24.93
CA LEU A 111 -13.97 -16.44 25.38
C LEU A 111 -14.64 -15.82 26.61
N ALA A 112 -13.87 -15.27 27.55
CA ALA A 112 -14.40 -14.60 28.74
C ALA A 112 -15.23 -13.35 28.38
N GLU A 113 -14.76 -12.54 27.44
CA GLU A 113 -15.53 -11.38 26.94
C GLU A 113 -16.82 -11.81 26.23
N LEU A 114 -16.78 -12.90 25.46
CA LEU A 114 -17.98 -13.48 24.86
C LEU A 114 -18.95 -13.96 25.95
N GLU A 115 -18.49 -14.76 26.91
CA GLU A 115 -19.31 -15.23 28.03
C GLU A 115 -19.98 -14.07 28.77
N LYS A 116 -19.24 -12.99 29.03
CA LYS A 116 -19.77 -11.77 29.65
C LYS A 116 -20.82 -11.07 28.79
N LYS A 117 -20.57 -10.88 27.50
CA LYS A 117 -21.50 -10.23 26.56
C LYS A 117 -22.81 -11.02 26.38
N PHE A 118 -22.75 -12.34 26.55
CA PHE A 118 -23.92 -13.23 26.52
C PHE A 118 -24.50 -13.52 27.92
N GLY A 119 -24.03 -12.86 28.98
CA GLY A 119 -24.56 -13.03 30.35
C GLY A 119 -24.31 -14.40 30.97
N ARG A 120 -23.32 -15.15 30.48
CA ARG A 120 -23.00 -16.51 30.93
C ARG A 120 -22.06 -16.53 32.14
N LYS A 121 -21.25 -15.48 32.32
CA LYS A 121 -20.38 -15.21 33.49
C LYS A 121 -20.22 -13.69 33.66
N MET A 122 -19.96 -13.20 34.88
CA MET A 122 -19.79 -11.76 35.17
C MET A 122 -18.32 -11.32 35.21
#